data_AF-A0A8J3QND5-F1
#
_entry.id   AF-A0A8J3QND5-F1
#
_cell.length_a   1.000
_cell.length_b   1.000
_cell.length_c   1.000
_cell.angle_alpha   90.00
_cell.angle_beta   90.00
_cell.angle_gamma   90.00
#
_symmetry.space_group_name_H-M   'P 1'
#
loop_
_entity.id
_entity.type
_entity.pdbx_description
1 polymer ?
#
loop_
_entity_poly.entity_id
_entity_poly.type
_entity_poly.pdbx_seq_one_letter_code
_entity_poly.pdbx_strand_id
1 'polypeptide(L)'
;MLAAIGACLDRQVSRISVRLPRSLAESAVAAWNREELGGIGEESREEFELRDDAAELAWIGLAISERGVRDGEEVVVDLDVVEVAAALQAAR
;
A
#
# COMPACT_ATOMS: atom_id res chain seq x y z
N MET A 1 -20.10 -3.81 -15.70
CA MET A 1 -20.67 -4.60 -14.58
C MET A 1 -19.75 -4.60 -13.38
N LEU A 2 -18.48 -5.02 -13.52
CA LEU A 2 -17.52 -5.04 -12.41
C LEU A 2 -17.35 -3.68 -11.71
N ALA A 3 -17.17 -2.57 -12.45
CA ALA A 3 -17.07 -1.23 -11.86
C ALA A 3 -18.31 -0.82 -11.04
N ALA A 4 -19.52 -1.21 -11.49
CA ALA A 4 -20.75 -0.93 -10.76
C ALA A 4 -20.85 -1.74 -9.47
N ILE A 5 -20.39 -3.00 -9.49
CA ILE A 5 -20.24 -3.81 -8.28
C ILE A 5 -19.23 -3.15 -7.34
N GLY A 6 -18.08 -2.71 -7.86
CA GLY A 6 -17.05 -1.99 -7.11
C GLY A 6 -17.61 -0.78 -6.36
N ALA A 7 -18.35 0.11 -7.02
CA ALA A 7 -18.98 1.26 -6.38
C ALA A 7 -20.03 0.89 -5.30
N CYS A 8 -20.65 -0.28 -5.40
CA CYS A 8 -21.51 -0.80 -4.34
C CYS A 8 -20.71 -1.31 -3.15
N LEU A 9 -19.59 -2.00 -3.39
CA LEU A 9 -18.73 -2.56 -2.35
C LEU A 9 -17.92 -1.48 -1.61
N ASP A 10 -17.42 -0.47 -2.31
CA ASP A 10 -16.59 0.62 -1.77
C ASP A 10 -17.25 1.33 -0.57
N ARG A 11 -18.58 1.48 -0.62
CA ARG A 11 -19.37 2.09 0.47
C ARG A 11 -19.58 1.19 1.69
N GLN A 12 -19.29 -0.10 1.56
CA GLN A 12 -19.55 -1.12 2.59
C GLN A 12 -18.27 -1.62 3.24
N VAL A 13 -17.16 -1.59 2.50
CA VAL A 13 -15.89 -2.10 3.00
C VAL A 13 -15.22 -1.03 3.83
N SER A 14 -14.91 -1.36 5.08
CA SER A 14 -14.08 -0.55 5.95
C SER A 14 -12.61 -0.95 5.81
N ARG A 15 -11.74 -0.15 6.40
CA ARG A 15 -10.35 -0.54 6.65
C ARG A 15 -10.28 -1.81 7.50
N ILE A 16 -9.21 -2.55 7.30
CA ILE A 16 -8.87 -3.78 8.02
C ILE A 16 -7.69 -3.46 8.93
N SER A 17 -7.85 -3.77 10.22
CA SER A 17 -6.76 -3.65 11.17
C SER A 17 -5.80 -4.82 11.03
N VAL A 18 -4.54 -4.53 10.70
CA VAL A 18 -3.49 -5.52 10.49
C VAL A 18 -2.27 -5.24 11.35
N ARG A 19 -1.40 -6.24 11.50
CA ARG A 19 -0.14 -6.15 12.23
C ARG A 19 1.02 -6.41 11.28
N LEU A 20 2.01 -5.53 11.30
CA LEU A 20 3.22 -5.65 10.51
C LEU A 20 4.45 -5.64 11.44
N PRO A 21 5.48 -6.45 11.15
CA PRO A 21 6.79 -6.25 11.75
C PRO A 21 7.24 -4.80 11.59
N ARG A 22 7.76 -4.22 12.65
CA ARG A 22 8.16 -2.81 12.69
C ARG A 22 9.15 -2.45 11.59
N SER A 23 10.09 -3.35 11.29
CA SER A 23 11.06 -3.15 10.21
C SER A 23 10.40 -2.97 8.84
N LEU A 24 9.36 -3.76 8.53
CA LEU A 24 8.62 -3.66 7.27
C LEU A 24 7.77 -2.38 7.23
N ALA A 25 7.15 -2.02 8.36
CA ALA A 25 6.41 -0.78 8.47
C ALA A 25 7.30 0.45 8.26
N GLU A 26 8.51 0.45 8.82
CA GLU A 26 9.51 1.50 8.62
C GLU A 26 9.98 1.56 7.15
N SER A 27 10.17 0.43 6.48
CA SER A 27 10.49 0.39 5.04
C SER A 27 9.38 0.96 4.16
N ALA A 28 8.11 0.65 4.45
CA ALA A 28 6.97 1.22 3.71
C ALA A 28 6.90 2.74 3.89
N VAL A 29 7.05 3.23 5.13
CA VAL A 29 7.11 4.68 5.41
C VAL A 29 8.29 5.34 4.69
N ALA A 30 9.45 4.68 4.62
CA ALA A 30 10.58 5.18 3.85
C ALA A 30 10.29 5.26 2.34
N ALA A 31 9.52 4.31 1.79
CA ALA A 31 9.09 4.34 0.40
C ALA A 31 8.16 5.54 0.12
N TRP A 32 7.22 5.84 1.02
CA TRP A 32 6.36 7.04 0.93
C TRP A 32 7.16 8.35 0.93
N ASN A 33 8.16 8.44 1.81
CA ASN A 33 8.98 9.65 1.95
C ASN A 33 10.03 9.81 0.84
N ARG A 34 10.12 8.87 -0.10
CA ARG A 34 11.09 8.95 -1.21
C ARG A 34 10.63 10.00 -2.20
N GLU A 35 11.50 10.96 -2.49
CA GLU A 35 11.34 11.85 -3.63
C GLU A 35 11.71 11.10 -4.92
N GLU A 36 10.76 10.97 -5.86
CA GLU A 36 11.03 10.43 -7.19
C GLU A 36 11.48 11.58 -8.11
N LEU A 37 12.79 11.64 -8.39
CA LEU A 37 13.40 12.73 -9.17
C LEU A 37 13.54 12.41 -10.68
N GLY A 38 12.78 11.42 -11.17
CA GLY A 38 12.76 10.99 -12.58
C GLY A 38 11.53 11.46 -13.34
N GLY A 39 11.67 11.67 -14.65
CA GLY A 39 10.53 11.89 -15.56
C GLY A 39 9.90 10.57 -16.00
N ILE A 40 8.61 10.60 -16.36
CA ILE A 40 7.91 9.46 -16.96
C ILE A 40 8.36 9.37 -18.44
N GLY A 41 9.32 8.49 -18.71
CA GLY A 41 9.76 8.13 -20.06
C GLY A 41 8.87 7.05 -20.68
N GLU A 42 9.27 6.53 -21.84
CA GLU A 42 8.72 5.25 -22.32
C GLU A 42 9.15 4.14 -21.34
N GLU A 43 8.17 3.45 -20.77
CA GLU A 43 8.40 2.32 -19.87
C GLU A 43 7.96 1.01 -20.55
N SER A 44 8.75 -0.04 -20.34
CA SER A 44 8.34 -1.40 -20.61
C SER A 44 7.25 -1.84 -19.62
N ARG A 45 6.59 -2.95 -19.92
CA ARG A 45 5.57 -3.51 -19.03
C ARG A 45 6.14 -3.90 -17.66
N GLU A 46 7.35 -4.47 -17.63
CA GLU A 46 8.01 -4.88 -16.39
C GLU A 46 8.37 -3.66 -15.52
N GLU A 47 8.80 -2.56 -16.15
CA GLU A 47 9.06 -1.29 -15.46
C GLU A 47 7.78 -0.66 -14.91
N PHE A 48 6.67 -0.73 -15.66
CA PHE A 48 5.35 -0.31 -15.18
C PHE A 48 4.95 -1.11 -13.93
N GLU A 49 5.04 -2.45 -13.98
CA GLU A 49 4.64 -3.33 -12.86
C GLU A 49 5.49 -3.04 -11.61
N LEU A 50 6.81 -2.86 -11.77
CA LEU A 50 7.69 -2.48 -10.66
C LEU A 50 7.35 -1.11 -10.06
N ARG A 51 6.99 -0.14 -10.92
CA ARG A 51 6.57 1.20 -10.48
C ARG A 51 5.23 1.17 -9.76
N ASP A 52 4.31 0.34 -10.23
CA ASP A 52 2.99 0.14 -9.61
C ASP A 52 3.14 -0.47 -8.21
N ASP A 53 3.94 -1.54 -8.06
CA ASP A 53 4.26 -2.13 -6.76
C ASP A 53 4.91 -1.12 -5.80
N ALA A 54 5.82 -0.28 -6.31
CA ALA A 54 6.44 0.77 -5.51
C ALA A 54 5.43 1.84 -5.07
N ALA A 55 4.43 2.15 -5.89
CA ALA A 55 3.35 3.06 -5.55
C ALA A 55 2.44 2.47 -4.47
N GLU A 56 2.04 1.20 -4.59
CA GLU A 56 1.25 0.49 -3.58
C GLU A 56 1.98 0.43 -2.23
N LEU A 57 3.30 0.13 -2.25
CA LEU A 57 4.13 0.17 -1.04
C LEU A 57 4.17 1.56 -0.40
N ALA A 58 4.25 2.62 -1.21
CA ALA A 58 4.24 4.00 -0.74
C ALA A 58 2.87 4.38 -0.13
N TRP A 59 1.75 3.93 -0.71
CA TRP A 59 0.42 4.14 -0.12
C TRP A 59 0.27 3.48 1.24
N ILE A 60 0.73 2.24 1.39
CA ILE A 60 0.82 1.56 2.69
C ILE A 60 1.71 2.36 3.66
N GLY A 61 2.83 2.92 3.17
CA GLY A 61 3.70 3.81 3.92
C GLY A 61 2.99 5.05 4.47
N LEU A 62 2.18 5.72 3.63
CA LEU A 62 1.36 6.85 4.06
C LEU A 62 0.36 6.43 5.13
N ALA A 63 -0.37 5.33 4.91
CA ALA A 63 -1.35 4.81 5.87
C ALA A 63 -0.72 4.54 7.25
N ILE A 64 0.47 3.92 7.26
CA ILE A 64 1.24 3.68 8.49
C ILE A 64 1.67 5.00 9.14
N SER A 65 2.11 5.98 8.36
CA SER A 65 2.56 7.27 8.89
C SER A 65 1.43 8.07 9.56
N GLU A 66 0.20 7.95 9.04
CA GLU A 66 -0.96 8.68 9.55
C GLU A 66 -1.68 7.95 10.69
N ARG A 67 -1.73 6.61 10.63
CA ARG A 67 -2.62 5.80 11.48
C ARG A 67 -1.93 4.68 12.24
N GLY A 68 -0.65 4.42 11.97
CA GLY A 68 0.10 3.33 12.58
C GLY A 68 0.36 3.57 14.07
N VAL A 69 0.06 2.55 14.89
CA VAL A 69 0.32 2.54 16.33
C VAL A 69 1.35 1.47 16.64
N ARG A 70 2.45 1.86 17.31
CA ARG A 70 3.49 0.92 17.73
C ARG A 70 2.99 0.03 18.86
N ASP A 71 3.28 -1.26 18.74
CA ASP A 71 3.02 -2.27 19.75
C ASP A 71 4.21 -3.25 19.81
N GLY A 72 5.20 -2.92 20.66
CA GLY A 72 6.46 -3.65 20.74
C GLY A 72 7.24 -3.61 19.42
N GLU A 73 7.51 -4.79 18.86
CA GLU A 73 8.20 -4.99 17.58
C GLU A 73 7.25 -4.99 16.38
N GLU A 74 5.98 -4.66 16.59
CA GLU A 74 4.96 -4.57 15.55
C GLU A 74 4.36 -3.17 15.45
N VAL A 75 3.74 -2.90 14.31
CA VAL A 75 2.89 -1.74 14.07
C VAL A 75 1.50 -2.25 13.72
N VAL A 76 0.50 -1.77 14.47
CA VAL A 76 -0.91 -1.98 14.18
C VAL A 76 -1.39 -0.81 13.32
N VAL A 77 -1.99 -1.09 12.17
CA VAL A 77 -2.47 -0.06 11.24
C VAL A 77 -3.76 -0.52 10.58
N ASP A 78 -4.67 0.44 10.38
CA ASP A 78 -5.88 0.23 9.60
C ASP A 78 -5.59 0.56 8.12
N LEU A 79 -5.53 -0.49 7.29
CA LEU A 79 -5.31 -0.41 5.85
C LEU A 79 -6.62 -0.55 5.07
N ASP A 80 -6.72 0.14 3.95
CA ASP A 80 -7.82 -0.04 3.02
C ASP A 80 -7.73 -1.44 2.36
N VAL A 81 -8.89 -2.03 2.05
CA VAL A 81 -8.94 -3.42 1.53
C VAL A 81 -8.11 -3.59 0.26
N VAL A 82 -7.99 -2.52 -0.53
CA VAL A 82 -7.22 -2.50 -1.78
C VAL A 82 -5.72 -2.57 -1.50
N GLU A 83 -5.22 -1.87 -0.48
CA GLU A 83 -3.82 -1.91 -0.05
C GLU A 83 -3.46 -3.32 0.46
N VAL A 84 -4.35 -3.94 1.24
CA VAL A 84 -4.19 -5.33 1.70
C VAL A 84 -4.17 -6.30 0.52
N ALA A 85 -5.09 -6.14 -0.43
CA ALA A 85 -5.16 -7.00 -1.61
C ALA A 85 -3.90 -6.87 -2.49
N ALA A 86 -3.40 -5.64 -2.69
CA ALA A 86 -2.18 -5.38 -3.45
C ALA A 86 -0.96 -6.07 -2.82
N ALA A 87 -0.75 -5.90 -1.51
CA ALA A 87 0.35 -6.57 -0.80
C ALA A 87 0.27 -8.11 -0.87
N LEU A 88 -0.94 -8.67 -0.76
CA LEU A 88 -1.14 -10.12 -0.89
C LEU A 88 -0.97 -10.63 -2.32
N GLN A 89 -1.23 -9.80 -3.33
CA GLN A 89 -1.01 -10.13 -4.73
C GLN A 89 0.47 -10.09 -5.08
N ALA A 90 1.22 -9.08 -4.61
CA ALA A 90 2.66 -8.97 -4.81
C ALA A 90 3.46 -10.12 -4.15
N ALA A 91 2.88 -10.78 -3.14
CA ALA A 91 3.49 -11.93 -2.47
C ALA A 91 3.34 -13.27 -3.24
N ARG A 92 2.67 -13.28 -4.40
CA ARG A 92 2.36 -14.50 -5.18
C ARG A 92 3.14 -14.55 -6.48
#